data_AF-A0A524G3Y9-F1
#
_entry.id   AF-A0A524G3Y9-F1
#
_cell.length_a   1.000
_cell.length_b   1.000
_cell.length_c   1.000
_cell.angle_alpha   90.00
_cell.angle_beta   90.00
_cell.angle_gamma   90.00
#
_symmetry.space_group_name_H-M   'P 1'
#
loop_
_entity.id
_entity.type
_entity.pdbx_description
1 polymer ?
#
loop_
_entity_poly.entity_id
_entity_poly.type
_entity_poly.pdbx_seq_one_letter_code
_entity_poly.pdbx_strand_id
1 'polypeptide(L)'
;MSEELNSELELYGVSPGTVAVIMILVTLFLPVGGVNLVNPIPSLSGGLPPFIYSALWAIFLGDIMSLWYLFNPLYFLSIIWLTIPLSLMNILYIRQILRYFMGSSSRYSVVMVGLLSLIVPTILSLYITLAGFPLGLVIPIPIQFVTGLVLLHKFREPELIAPWSGVYIDWSWWRSERRRGKDESSKIPSFSQRLVDHEADWLEEEW
;
A
#
# COMPACT_ATOMS: atom_id res chain seq x y z
N MET A 1 -16.06 24.74 11.28
CA MET A 1 -16.50 23.80 12.34
C MET A 1 -16.09 22.35 12.06
N SER A 2 -15.66 21.98 10.84
CA SER A 2 -15.11 20.64 10.53
C SER A 2 -13.61 20.49 10.84
N GLU A 3 -12.88 21.58 11.09
CA GLU A 3 -11.44 21.51 11.36
C GLU A 3 -11.10 21.16 12.81
N GLU A 4 -11.94 21.53 13.78
CA GLU A 4 -11.71 21.21 15.21
C GLU A 4 -11.94 19.73 15.53
N LEU A 5 -12.84 19.05 14.81
CA LEU A 5 -13.13 17.63 15.02
C LEU A 5 -11.96 16.71 14.63
N ASN A 6 -11.07 17.17 13.74
CA ASN A 6 -9.86 16.43 13.38
C ASN A 6 -8.75 16.56 14.43
N SER A 7 -8.86 17.52 15.35
CA SER A 7 -7.84 17.80 16.38
C SER A 7 -7.95 16.87 17.60
N GLU A 8 -9.11 16.23 17.83
CA GLU A 8 -9.37 15.44 19.05
C GLU A 8 -9.35 13.92 18.83
N LEU A 9 -9.21 13.48 17.58
CA LEU A 9 -9.05 12.06 17.24
C LEU A 9 -7.57 11.71 17.26
N GLU A 10 -7.07 11.31 18.42
CA GLU A 10 -5.77 10.66 18.53
C GLU A 10 -5.85 9.30 17.83
N LEU A 11 -5.32 9.23 16.60
CA LEU A 11 -5.10 7.96 15.93
C LEU A 11 -4.10 7.15 16.75
N TYR A 12 -4.56 6.12 17.46
CA TYR A 12 -3.67 5.10 18.01
C TYR A 12 -3.23 4.16 16.87
N GLY A 13 -1.95 4.24 16.49
CA GLY A 13 -1.40 3.46 15.39
C GLY A 13 -0.25 4.16 14.66
N VAL A 14 0.10 3.67 13.46
CA VAL A 14 1.11 4.32 12.64
C VAL A 14 0.51 5.53 11.93
N SER A 15 1.17 6.68 12.07
CA SER A 15 0.80 7.89 11.34
C SER A 15 0.73 7.62 9.83
N PRO A 16 -0.40 7.93 9.16
CA PRO A 16 -0.52 7.79 7.70
C PRO A 16 0.59 8.52 6.94
N GLY A 17 1.08 9.63 7.49
CA GLY A 17 2.22 10.36 6.92
C GLY A 17 3.51 9.53 6.88
N THR A 18 3.77 8.73 7.91
CA THR A 18 4.96 7.85 7.93
C THR A 18 4.84 6.75 6.88
N VAL A 19 3.65 6.17 6.74
CA VAL A 19 3.35 5.19 5.69
C VAL A 19 3.54 5.81 4.30
N ALA A 20 3.07 7.05 4.09
CA ALA A 20 3.26 7.79 2.85
C ALA A 20 4.74 7.93 2.50
N VAL A 21 5.54 8.38 3.48
CA VAL A 21 6.98 8.59 3.31
C VAL A 21 7.69 7.29 2.95
N ILE A 22 7.41 6.19 3.65
CA ILE A 22 8.00 4.88 3.34
C ILE A 22 7.65 4.46 1.91
N MET A 23 6.37 4.54 1.54
CA MET A 23 5.92 4.13 0.21
C MET A 23 6.51 4.99 -0.90
N ILE A 24 6.63 6.30 -0.69
CA ILE A 24 7.29 7.22 -1.63
C ILE A 24 8.78 6.87 -1.77
N LEU A 25 9.49 6.65 -0.66
CA LEU A 25 10.90 6.27 -0.69
C LEU A 25 11.12 4.96 -1.46
N VAL A 26 10.24 3.98 -1.27
CA VAL A 26 10.24 2.72 -2.03
C VAL A 26 10.09 3.00 -3.52
N THR A 27 9.14 3.84 -3.94
CA THR A 27 8.95 4.17 -5.36
C THR A 27 10.11 4.98 -5.96
N LEU A 28 10.77 5.82 -5.16
CA LEU A 28 11.88 6.67 -5.64
C LEU A 28 13.20 5.92 -5.76
N PHE A 29 13.50 5.02 -4.83
CA PHE A 29 14.82 4.39 -4.72
C PHE A 29 14.85 2.91 -5.08
N LEU A 30 13.76 2.16 -4.87
CA LEU A 30 13.73 0.74 -5.20
C LEU A 30 13.26 0.55 -6.64
N PRO A 31 13.77 -0.48 -7.33
CA PRO A 31 13.46 -0.69 -8.72
C PRO A 31 11.97 -0.98 -8.88
N VAL A 32 11.34 -0.23 -9.76
CA VAL A 32 9.88 -0.23 -9.97
C VAL A 32 9.52 -1.06 -11.20
N GLY A 33 10.43 -1.18 -12.15
CA GLY A 33 10.24 -1.99 -13.33
C GLY A 33 11.56 -2.33 -14.02
N GLY A 34 11.47 -3.17 -15.04
CA GLY A 34 12.55 -3.43 -15.96
C GLY A 34 12.04 -3.68 -17.37
N VAL A 35 12.90 -3.45 -18.36
CA VAL A 35 12.58 -3.63 -19.78
C VAL A 35 13.39 -4.81 -20.32
N ASN A 36 12.75 -5.67 -21.14
CA ASN A 36 13.39 -6.77 -21.88
C ASN A 36 14.17 -7.81 -21.02
N LEU A 37 13.78 -8.03 -19.75
CA LEU A 37 14.51 -8.91 -18.82
C LEU A 37 14.51 -10.40 -19.21
N VAL A 38 13.49 -10.88 -19.93
CA VAL A 38 13.27 -12.33 -20.16
C VAL A 38 13.68 -12.78 -21.57
N ASN A 39 13.61 -11.90 -22.58
CA ASN A 39 14.09 -12.18 -23.93
C ASN A 39 14.48 -10.87 -24.61
N PRO A 40 15.78 -10.60 -24.85
CA PRO A 40 16.17 -9.51 -25.73
C PRO A 40 15.68 -9.87 -27.13
N ILE A 41 14.67 -9.18 -27.66
CA ILE A 41 14.17 -9.43 -29.02
C ILE A 41 15.29 -9.01 -29.99
N PRO A 42 15.99 -9.95 -30.67
CA PRO A 42 17.18 -9.62 -31.44
C PRO A 42 16.85 -8.99 -32.80
N SER A 43 15.58 -9.00 -33.22
CA SER A 43 15.15 -8.68 -34.58
C SER A 43 14.83 -7.20 -34.84
N LEU A 44 14.74 -6.35 -33.81
CA LEU A 44 14.85 -4.91 -34.03
C LEU A 44 16.33 -4.53 -33.95
N SER A 45 16.89 -4.10 -35.07
CA SER A 45 18.31 -3.77 -35.32
C SER A 45 18.89 -2.60 -34.48
N GLY A 46 18.30 -2.31 -33.32
CA GLY A 46 18.75 -1.35 -32.32
C GLY A 46 18.09 -1.59 -30.95
N GLY A 47 17.73 -2.84 -30.65
CA GLY A 47 16.97 -3.23 -29.45
C GLY A 47 17.56 -2.66 -28.17
N LEU A 48 16.71 -2.01 -27.36
CA LEU A 48 17.12 -1.48 -26.07
C LEU A 48 17.68 -2.62 -25.20
N PRO A 49 18.92 -2.49 -24.69
CA PRO A 49 19.49 -3.49 -23.79
C PRO A 49 18.60 -3.62 -22.55
N PRO A 50 18.53 -4.81 -21.93
CA PRO A 50 17.72 -4.98 -20.73
C PRO A 50 18.17 -4.00 -19.65
N PHE A 51 17.22 -3.36 -18.98
CA PHE A 51 17.53 -2.42 -17.91
C PHE A 51 16.50 -2.46 -16.81
N ILE A 52 16.93 -2.11 -15.61
CA ILE A 52 16.09 -1.95 -14.44
C ILE A 52 16.00 -0.46 -14.14
N TYR A 53 14.82 0.02 -13.78
CA TYR A 53 14.63 1.42 -13.46
C TYR A 53 13.80 1.61 -12.20
N SER A 54 14.08 2.74 -11.56
CA SER A 54 13.30 3.38 -10.51
C SER A 54 12.77 4.72 -11.03
N ALA A 55 12.04 5.47 -10.21
CA ALA A 55 11.61 6.82 -10.58
C ALA A 55 12.79 7.80 -10.77
N LEU A 56 13.90 7.61 -10.05
CA LEU A 56 15.06 8.52 -10.09
C LEU A 56 16.28 8.00 -10.85
N TRP A 57 16.35 6.71 -11.14
CA TRP A 57 17.54 6.10 -11.73
C TRP A 57 17.17 4.94 -12.65
N ALA A 58 18.02 4.66 -13.63
CA ALA A 58 17.95 3.42 -14.41
C ALA A 58 19.35 2.84 -14.59
N ILE A 59 19.46 1.52 -14.46
CA ILE A 59 20.68 0.76 -14.67
C ILE A 59 20.44 -0.18 -15.85
N PHE A 60 21.17 0.06 -16.94
CA PHE A 60 21.24 -0.82 -18.08
C PHE A 60 22.18 -1.99 -17.77
N LEU A 61 21.72 -3.21 -18.03
CA LEU A 61 22.45 -4.44 -17.81
C LEU A 61 23.29 -4.75 -19.06
N GLY A 62 24.60 -4.92 -18.89
CA GLY A 62 25.50 -5.42 -19.94
C GLY A 62 26.49 -4.42 -20.53
N ASP A 63 26.36 -3.13 -20.26
CA ASP A 63 27.39 -2.14 -20.66
C ASP A 63 27.40 -0.97 -19.67
N ILE A 64 28.54 -0.66 -19.05
CA ILE A 64 28.65 0.47 -18.12
C ILE A 64 28.63 1.82 -18.87
N MET A 65 29.00 1.83 -20.15
CA MET A 65 28.98 3.03 -21.00
C MET A 65 27.57 3.46 -21.39
N SER A 66 26.60 2.55 -21.26
CA SER A 66 25.18 2.81 -21.52
C SER A 66 24.53 3.80 -20.52
N LEU A 67 25.22 4.15 -19.42
CA LEU A 67 24.82 5.29 -18.57
C LEU A 67 24.70 6.59 -19.37
N TRP A 68 25.42 6.72 -20.49
CA TRP A 68 25.30 7.88 -21.37
C TRP A 68 23.91 8.03 -22.01
N TYR A 69 23.14 6.93 -22.14
CA TYR A 69 21.77 7.00 -22.65
C TYR A 69 20.82 7.75 -21.71
N LEU A 70 21.14 7.88 -20.42
CA LEU A 70 20.40 8.74 -19.48
C LEU A 70 20.47 10.22 -19.87
N PHE A 71 21.58 10.65 -20.50
CA PHE A 71 21.78 12.02 -20.93
C PHE A 71 21.32 12.26 -22.38
N ASN A 72 20.88 11.22 -23.09
CA ASN A 72 20.32 11.39 -24.43
C ASN A 72 18.83 11.76 -24.32
N PRO A 73 18.42 12.96 -24.77
CA PRO A 73 17.06 13.46 -24.57
C PRO A 73 15.99 12.59 -25.24
N LEU A 74 16.28 11.96 -26.38
CA LEU A 74 15.31 11.09 -27.08
C LEU A 74 15.03 9.81 -26.30
N TYR A 75 16.08 9.15 -25.81
CA TYR A 75 15.94 7.96 -24.97
C TYR A 75 15.29 8.30 -23.65
N PHE A 76 15.71 9.38 -23.00
CA PHE A 76 15.11 9.87 -21.77
C PHE A 76 13.60 10.13 -21.92
N LEU A 77 13.19 10.81 -23.00
CA LEU A 77 11.77 11.09 -23.27
C LEU A 77 10.99 9.80 -23.50
N SER A 78 11.54 8.83 -24.24
CA SER A 78 10.90 7.52 -24.45
C SER A 78 10.71 6.72 -23.15
N ILE A 79 11.70 6.76 -22.26
CA ILE A 79 11.64 6.13 -20.93
C ILE A 79 10.56 6.81 -20.09
N ILE A 80 10.46 8.14 -20.11
CA ILE A 80 9.41 8.88 -19.41
C ILE A 80 8.02 8.45 -19.87
N TRP A 81 7.78 8.35 -21.18
CA TRP A 81 6.47 7.95 -21.70
C TRP A 81 6.08 6.53 -21.28
N LEU A 82 7.04 5.63 -21.17
CA LEU A 82 6.83 4.27 -20.67
C LEU A 82 6.63 4.21 -19.15
N THR A 83 7.30 5.08 -18.39
CA THR A 83 7.26 5.07 -16.93
C THR A 83 6.07 5.83 -16.37
N ILE A 84 5.49 6.79 -17.11
CA ILE A 84 4.32 7.56 -16.67
C ILE A 84 3.14 6.65 -16.25
N PRO A 85 2.65 5.71 -17.08
CA PRO A 85 1.52 4.86 -16.70
C PRO A 85 1.81 4.02 -15.44
N LEU A 86 3.03 3.51 -15.34
CA LEU A 86 3.49 2.71 -14.21
C LEU A 86 3.58 3.54 -12.93
N SER A 87 4.18 4.73 -12.99
CA SER A 87 4.27 5.67 -11.88
C SER A 87 2.89 6.15 -11.42
N LEU A 88 1.96 6.35 -12.35
CA LEU A 88 0.59 6.75 -12.04
C LEU A 88 -0.12 5.66 -11.24
N MET A 89 -0.02 4.40 -11.69
CA MET A 89 -0.60 3.26 -10.97
C MET A 89 0.02 3.09 -9.58
N ASN A 90 1.32 3.34 -9.44
CA ASN A 90 1.98 3.32 -8.14
C ASN A 90 1.48 4.44 -7.22
N ILE A 91 1.32 5.66 -7.71
CA ILE A 91 0.76 6.77 -6.93
C ILE A 91 -0.67 6.45 -6.49
N LEU A 92 -1.48 5.85 -7.37
CA LEU A 92 -2.83 5.39 -7.03
C LEU A 92 -2.81 4.34 -5.92
N TYR A 93 -1.85 3.41 -5.95
CA TYR A 93 -1.68 2.41 -4.89
C TYR A 93 -1.26 3.04 -3.56
N ILE A 94 -0.32 4.00 -3.56
CA ILE A 94 0.06 4.76 -2.35
C ILE A 94 -1.17 5.47 -1.78
N ARG A 95 -1.94 6.16 -2.63
CA ARG A 95 -3.17 6.84 -2.22
C ARG A 95 -4.14 5.87 -1.58
N GLN A 96 -4.30 4.66 -2.11
CA GLN A 96 -5.22 3.68 -1.57
C GLN A 96 -4.77 3.14 -0.21
N ILE A 97 -3.47 2.88 -0.03
CA ILE A 97 -2.88 2.53 1.28
C ILE A 97 -3.12 3.65 2.29
N LEU A 98 -2.92 4.91 1.92
CA LEU A 98 -3.18 6.03 2.81
C LEU A 98 -4.65 6.10 3.23
N ARG A 99 -5.55 5.90 2.28
CA ARG A 99 -6.99 5.86 2.57
C ARG A 99 -7.35 4.75 3.54
N TYR A 100 -6.67 3.60 3.48
CA TYR A 100 -6.84 2.50 4.44
C TYR A 100 -6.37 2.90 5.84
N PHE A 101 -5.16 3.47 5.97
CA PHE A 101 -4.67 4.01 7.24
C PHE A 101 -5.41 5.27 7.71
N MET A 102 -6.32 5.82 6.91
CA MET A 102 -7.25 6.87 7.35
C MET A 102 -8.64 6.32 7.69
N GLY A 103 -8.85 5.00 7.66
CA GLY A 103 -10.14 4.35 7.91
C GLY A 103 -11.18 4.55 6.79
N SER A 104 -10.77 5.07 5.63
CA SER A 104 -11.69 5.40 4.51
C SER A 104 -11.73 4.33 3.40
N SER A 105 -10.98 3.24 3.56
CA SER A 105 -10.92 2.14 2.59
C SER A 105 -10.76 0.80 3.30
N SER A 106 -11.21 -0.28 2.64
CA SER A 106 -11.04 -1.65 3.12
C SER A 106 -9.74 -2.28 2.63
N ARG A 107 -9.21 -3.26 3.39
CA ARG A 107 -8.02 -4.03 3.02
C ARG A 107 -8.13 -4.66 1.64
N TYR A 108 -9.29 -5.23 1.30
CA TYR A 108 -9.56 -5.82 -0.02
C TYR A 108 -9.40 -4.80 -1.16
N SER A 109 -9.89 -3.58 -0.96
CA SER A 109 -9.77 -2.52 -1.96
C SER A 109 -8.31 -2.15 -2.22
N VAL A 110 -7.49 -2.07 -1.16
CA VAL A 110 -6.05 -1.80 -1.29
C VAL A 110 -5.36 -2.91 -2.08
N VAL A 111 -5.60 -4.17 -1.73
CA VAL A 111 -5.00 -5.32 -2.43
C VAL A 111 -5.39 -5.33 -3.91
N MET A 112 -6.66 -5.05 -4.23
CA MET A 112 -7.13 -4.97 -5.62
C MET A 112 -6.44 -3.87 -6.41
N VAL A 113 -6.29 -2.66 -5.84
CA VAL A 113 -5.56 -1.57 -6.50
C VAL A 113 -4.08 -1.94 -6.69
N GLY A 114 -3.48 -2.63 -5.73
CA GLY A 114 -2.09 -3.12 -5.85
C GLY A 114 -1.91 -4.20 -6.91
N LEU A 115 -2.88 -5.10 -7.08
CA LEU A 115 -2.86 -6.06 -8.20
C LEU A 115 -3.02 -5.34 -9.54
N LEU A 116 -3.92 -4.37 -9.62
CA LEU A 116 -4.08 -3.54 -10.82
C LEU A 116 -2.80 -2.78 -11.17
N SER A 117 -2.03 -2.31 -10.18
CA SER A 117 -0.78 -1.61 -10.45
C SER A 117 0.32 -2.50 -11.04
N LEU A 118 0.17 -3.83 -10.96
CA LEU A 118 1.06 -4.79 -11.63
C LEU A 118 0.50 -5.23 -13.00
N ILE A 119 -0.81 -5.48 -13.06
CA ILE A 119 -1.48 -6.03 -14.24
C ILE A 119 -1.65 -4.98 -15.34
N VAL A 120 -2.03 -3.74 -15.00
CA VAL A 120 -2.31 -2.72 -16.03
C VAL A 120 -1.04 -2.34 -16.80
N PRO A 121 0.11 -2.05 -16.16
CA PRO A 121 1.32 -1.71 -16.92
C PRO A 121 1.85 -2.86 -17.77
N THR A 122 1.73 -4.11 -17.30
CA THR A 122 2.14 -5.28 -18.08
C THR A 122 1.28 -5.47 -19.32
N ILE A 123 -0.05 -5.43 -19.17
CA ILE A 123 -0.98 -5.55 -20.30
C ILE A 123 -0.77 -4.40 -21.30
N LEU A 124 -0.62 -3.17 -20.80
CA LEU A 124 -0.39 -2.00 -21.64
C LEU A 124 0.91 -2.12 -22.43
N SER A 125 2.00 -2.55 -21.78
CA SER A 125 3.29 -2.76 -22.46
C SER A 125 3.22 -3.88 -23.50
N LEU A 126 2.53 -4.99 -23.18
CA LEU A 126 2.33 -6.09 -24.12
C LEU A 126 1.50 -5.64 -25.32
N TYR A 127 0.44 -4.85 -25.11
CA TYR A 127 -0.36 -4.27 -26.19
C TYR A 127 0.46 -3.36 -27.10
N ILE A 128 1.24 -2.45 -26.52
CA ILE A 128 2.13 -1.53 -27.26
C ILE A 128 3.16 -2.31 -28.08
N THR A 129 3.73 -3.37 -27.49
CA THR A 129 4.71 -4.24 -28.17
C THR A 129 4.06 -4.98 -29.34
N LEU A 130 2.85 -5.54 -29.17
CA LEU A 130 2.11 -6.22 -30.24
C LEU A 130 1.65 -5.27 -31.35
N ALA A 131 1.37 -4.01 -31.02
CA ALA A 131 1.04 -2.97 -31.99
C ALA A 131 2.24 -2.51 -32.85
N GLY A 132 3.43 -3.08 -32.63
CA GLY A 132 4.63 -2.81 -33.43
C GLY A 132 5.39 -1.56 -32.99
N PHE A 133 5.07 -0.97 -31.83
CA PHE A 133 5.87 0.10 -31.27
C PHE A 133 7.17 -0.46 -30.67
N PRO A 134 8.31 0.20 -30.88
CA PRO A 134 9.63 -0.29 -30.46
C PRO A 134 9.91 -0.11 -28.96
N LEU A 135 8.88 -0.14 -28.12
CA LEU A 135 8.97 0.30 -26.72
C LEU A 135 9.42 -0.80 -25.73
N GLY A 136 9.67 -2.02 -26.21
CA GLY A 136 10.14 -3.13 -25.38
C GLY A 136 9.10 -3.59 -24.35
N LEU A 137 9.32 -4.79 -23.79
CA LEU A 137 8.41 -5.35 -22.80
C LEU A 137 8.81 -4.86 -21.41
N VAL A 138 7.94 -4.07 -20.80
CA VAL A 138 8.06 -3.51 -19.45
C VAL A 138 7.43 -4.46 -18.45
N ILE A 139 8.23 -4.91 -17.48
CA ILE A 139 7.81 -5.77 -16.39
C ILE A 139 7.90 -4.96 -15.09
N PRO A 140 6.77 -4.66 -14.42
CA PRO A 140 6.77 -4.05 -13.11
C PRO A 140 7.38 -5.03 -12.10
N ILE A 141 8.25 -4.52 -11.23
CA ILE A 141 8.80 -5.29 -10.12
C ILE A 141 7.89 -5.03 -8.92
N PRO A 142 7.34 -6.07 -8.28
CA PRO A 142 6.29 -5.91 -7.27
C PRO A 142 6.82 -5.46 -5.90
N ILE A 143 7.99 -4.79 -5.82
CA ILE A 143 8.56 -4.36 -4.53
C ILE A 143 7.60 -3.44 -3.80
N GLN A 144 7.02 -2.46 -4.49
CA GLN A 144 6.07 -1.54 -3.87
C GLN A 144 4.82 -2.26 -3.36
N PHE A 145 4.31 -3.22 -4.12
CA PHE A 145 3.16 -4.04 -3.73
C PHE A 145 3.49 -4.92 -2.51
N VAL A 146 4.65 -5.57 -2.49
CA VAL A 146 5.12 -6.39 -1.36
C VAL A 146 5.28 -5.51 -0.11
N THR A 147 5.92 -4.34 -0.23
CA THR A 147 6.04 -3.42 0.91
C THR A 147 4.67 -2.98 1.42
N GLY A 148 3.74 -2.65 0.52
CA GLY A 148 2.36 -2.33 0.90
C GLY A 148 1.66 -3.46 1.65
N LEU A 149 1.81 -4.71 1.20
CA LEU A 149 1.28 -5.88 1.91
C LEU A 149 1.91 -6.08 3.30
N VAL A 150 3.22 -5.90 3.43
CA VAL A 150 3.91 -5.98 4.72
C VAL A 150 3.37 -4.92 5.67
N LEU A 151 3.18 -3.68 5.20
CA LEU A 151 2.62 -2.59 6.01
C LEU A 151 1.18 -2.91 6.45
N LEU A 152 0.34 -3.42 5.56
CA LEU A 152 -1.03 -3.84 5.88
C LEU A 152 -1.10 -5.01 6.87
N HIS A 153 -0.09 -5.88 6.89
CA HIS A 153 -0.07 -7.03 7.79
C HIS A 153 0.54 -6.70 9.15
N LYS A 154 1.58 -5.86 9.18
CA LYS A 154 2.29 -5.50 10.42
C LYS A 154 1.61 -4.40 11.21
N PHE A 155 0.94 -3.47 10.54
CA PHE A 155 0.28 -2.36 11.20
C PHE A 155 -1.22 -2.60 11.20
N ARG A 156 -1.79 -2.65 12.41
CA ARG A 156 -3.25 -2.68 12.58
C ARG A 156 -3.86 -1.39 12.03
N GLU A 157 -5.12 -1.50 11.64
CA GLU A 157 -5.95 -0.36 11.29
C GLU A 157 -5.89 0.65 12.45
N PRO A 158 -5.77 1.96 12.16
CA PRO A 158 -5.86 2.93 13.22
C PRO A 158 -7.25 2.85 13.81
N GLU A 159 -7.33 2.37 15.05
CA GLU A 159 -8.56 2.39 15.80
C GLU A 159 -8.84 3.85 16.15
N LEU A 160 -10.00 4.36 15.73
CA LEU A 160 -10.53 5.65 16.16
C LEU A 160 -10.94 5.50 17.63
N ILE A 161 -9.95 5.55 18.52
CA ILE A 161 -10.17 5.62 19.94
C ILE A 161 -10.30 7.11 20.24
N ALA A 162 -11.51 7.64 20.19
CA ALA A 162 -11.74 8.93 20.80
C ALA A 162 -11.64 8.73 22.31
N PRO A 163 -10.62 9.27 23.00
CA PRO A 163 -10.50 9.04 24.44
C PRO A 163 -11.60 9.77 25.22
N TRP A 164 -12.32 10.71 24.57
CA TRP A 164 -13.31 11.57 25.21
C TRP A 164 -14.60 11.79 24.41
N SER A 165 -14.66 11.40 23.11
CA SER A 165 -15.88 11.59 22.31
C SER A 165 -16.85 10.41 22.51
N GLY A 166 -17.53 10.42 23.66
CA GLY A 166 -18.90 9.94 23.73
C GLY A 166 -19.18 8.49 23.35
N VAL A 167 -18.20 7.57 23.43
CA VAL A 167 -18.55 6.26 23.98
C VAL A 167 -19.13 6.64 25.33
N TYR A 168 -20.44 6.49 25.51
CA TYR A 168 -21.00 6.40 26.83
C TYR A 168 -20.14 5.36 27.52
N ILE A 169 -19.12 5.80 28.29
CA ILE A 169 -18.50 4.99 29.32
C ILE A 169 -19.72 4.40 29.97
N ASP A 170 -19.92 3.09 29.83
CA ASP A 170 -21.10 2.48 30.39
C ASP A 170 -20.89 2.54 31.89
N TRP A 171 -21.24 3.66 32.52
CA TRP A 171 -21.14 3.88 33.95
C TRP A 171 -22.13 2.96 34.68
N SER A 172 -22.79 2.01 34.00
CA SER A 172 -23.61 0.97 34.62
C SER A 172 -22.85 0.26 35.74
N TRP A 173 -21.55 -0.04 35.57
CA TRP A 173 -20.75 -0.67 36.63
C TRP A 173 -20.57 0.27 37.84
N TRP A 174 -20.34 1.58 37.62
CA TRP A 174 -20.21 2.58 38.69
C TRP A 174 -21.57 2.98 39.33
N ARG A 175 -22.67 2.87 38.58
CA ARG A 175 -24.04 3.15 39.05
C ARG A 175 -24.76 1.90 39.58
N SER A 176 -24.14 0.72 39.49
CA SER A 176 -24.77 -0.57 39.84
C SER A 176 -25.05 -0.74 41.34
N GLU A 177 -24.41 0.02 42.22
CA GLU A 177 -24.61 -0.15 43.66
C GLU A 177 -25.83 0.59 44.24
N ARG A 178 -26.47 1.51 43.50
CA ARG A 178 -27.68 2.21 43.98
C ARG A 178 -29.01 1.61 43.53
N ARG A 179 -29.01 0.61 42.63
CA ARG A 179 -30.22 -0.09 42.20
C ARG A 179 -30.12 -1.60 42.38
N ARG A 180 -29.73 -2.03 43.58
CA ARG A 180 -30.13 -3.35 44.10
C ARG A 180 -31.60 -3.30 44.52
N GLY A 181 -32.50 -3.36 43.55
CA GLY A 181 -33.93 -3.39 43.81
C GLY A 181 -34.71 -3.56 42.53
N LYS A 182 -35.02 -4.82 42.22
CA LYS A 182 -35.92 -5.26 41.14
C LYS A 182 -35.49 -4.82 39.73
N ASP A 183 -34.66 -5.62 39.08
CA ASP A 183 -35.06 -6.23 37.80
C ASP A 183 -34.00 -7.25 37.40
N GLU A 184 -34.42 -8.51 37.42
CA GLU A 184 -33.71 -9.64 36.83
C GLU A 184 -33.72 -9.52 35.30
N SER A 185 -32.70 -10.10 34.67
CA SER A 185 -32.71 -10.56 33.27
C SER A 185 -32.26 -9.58 32.16
N SER A 186 -31.06 -9.02 32.28
CA SER A 186 -30.16 -9.00 31.11
C SER A 186 -28.83 -9.63 31.52
N LYS A 187 -28.61 -10.88 31.08
CA LYS A 187 -27.36 -11.61 31.30
C LYS A 187 -26.27 -11.00 30.43
N ILE A 188 -25.75 -9.85 30.86
CA ILE A 188 -24.47 -9.37 30.35
C ILE A 188 -23.41 -10.29 30.98
N PRO A 189 -22.58 -10.99 30.19
CA PRO A 189 -21.57 -11.88 30.73
C PRO A 189 -20.68 -11.08 31.67
N SER A 190 -20.41 -11.67 32.84
CA SER A 190 -19.61 -11.01 33.87
C SER A 190 -18.23 -10.68 33.31
N PHE A 191 -17.59 -9.65 33.86
CA PHE A 191 -16.23 -9.26 33.46
C PHE A 191 -15.26 -10.45 33.49
N SER A 192 -15.44 -11.36 34.45
CA SER A 192 -14.70 -12.63 34.53
C SER A 192 -14.92 -13.54 33.32
N GLN A 193 -16.12 -13.60 32.74
CA GLN A 193 -16.36 -14.38 31.52
C GLN A 193 -15.68 -13.75 30.31
N ARG A 194 -15.72 -12.42 30.16
CA ARG A 194 -15.03 -11.74 29.05
C ARG A 194 -13.51 -11.86 29.14
N LEU A 195 -12.95 -11.91 30.34
CA LEU A 195 -11.51 -12.13 30.53
C LEU A 195 -11.11 -13.55 30.13
N VAL A 196 -11.93 -14.54 30.48
CA VAL A 196 -11.71 -15.94 30.08
C VAL A 196 -11.81 -16.09 28.56
N ASP A 197 -12.80 -15.44 27.93
CA ASP A 197 -12.94 -15.46 26.47
C ASP A 197 -11.74 -14.76 25.78
N HIS A 198 -11.24 -13.66 26.35
CA HIS A 198 -10.08 -12.95 25.82
C HIS A 198 -8.75 -13.69 26.06
N GLU A 199 -8.62 -14.45 27.15
CA GLU A 199 -7.47 -15.34 27.38
C GLU A 199 -7.53 -16.59 26.47
N ALA A 200 -8.72 -17.08 26.15
CA ALA A 200 -8.91 -18.20 25.22
C ALA A 200 -8.51 -17.80 23.79
N ASP A 201 -8.92 -16.62 23.32
CA ASP A 201 -8.54 -16.12 22.00
C ASP A 201 -7.01 -15.94 21.85
N TRP A 202 -6.31 -15.56 22.93
CA TRP A 202 -4.84 -15.45 22.93
C TRP A 202 -4.13 -16.80 22.80
N LEU A 203 -4.73 -17.89 23.30
CA LEU A 203 -4.14 -19.23 23.23
C LEU A 203 -4.36 -19.90 21.87
N GLU A 204 -5.36 -19.47 21.10
CA GLU A 204 -5.61 -19.97 19.75
C GLU A 204 -4.68 -19.34 18.70
N GLU A 205 -4.07 -18.19 18.98
CA GLU A 205 -3.10 -17.53 18.08
C GLU A 205 -1.66 -18.09 18.17
N GLU A 206 -1.36 -18.96 19.14
CA GLU A 206 -0.01 -19.54 19.35
C GLU A 206 0.23 -20.93 18.70
N TRP A 207 -0.71 -21.45 17.90
CA TRP A 207 -0.58 -22.72 17.16
C TRP A 207 -0.75 -22.55 15.65
#